data_AF-A0L581-F1
#
_entry.id   AF-A0L581-F1
#
_cell.length_a   1.000
_cell.length_b   1.000
_cell.length_c   1.000
_cell.angle_alpha   90.00
_cell.angle_beta   90.00
_cell.angle_gamma   90.00
#
_symmetry.space_group_name_H-M   'P 1'
#
loop_
_entity.id
_entity.type
_entity.pdbx_description
1 polymer ?
#
loop_
_entity_poly.entity_id
_entity_poly.type
_entity_poly.pdbx_seq_one_letter_code
_entity_poly.pdbx_strand_id
1 'polypeptide(L)'
;MSKRGPRSQIGYHKVFNLILQLLYTGMPWKQQPIPQEPPGKPVIHYTGLYKPYARWAEDDSLAKAFTGSVKYLGEQEKLDQPLLHGDGSNIVAKRGRRHRLLGPQVGIEF
;
A
#
# COMPACT_ATOMS: atom_id res chain seq x y z
N MET A 1 -16.84 -13.98 30.53
CA MET A 1 -17.09 -13.70 29.10
C MET A 1 -16.87 -12.21 28.84
N SER A 2 -15.80 -11.84 28.13
CA SER A 2 -15.48 -10.44 27.87
C SER A 2 -16.54 -9.82 26.94
N LYS A 3 -17.20 -8.74 27.36
CA LYS A 3 -18.18 -8.01 26.53
C LYS A 3 -17.48 -7.53 25.26
N ARG A 4 -17.97 -7.97 24.09
CA ARG A 4 -17.50 -7.45 22.81
C ARG A 4 -17.79 -5.95 22.78
N GLY A 5 -16.76 -5.15 22.46
CA GLY A 5 -16.92 -3.72 22.27
C GLY A 5 -17.94 -3.41 21.16
N PRO A 6 -18.35 -2.13 21.04
CA PRO A 6 -19.28 -1.68 20.00
C PRO A 6 -18.85 -2.22 18.64
N ARG A 7 -19.79 -2.78 17.86
CA ARG A 7 -19.50 -3.19 16.48
C ARG A 7 -18.99 -1.97 15.75
N SER A 8 -17.83 -2.08 15.11
CA SER A 8 -17.37 -1.05 14.18
C SER A 8 -18.43 -0.91 13.08
N GLN A 9 -18.96 0.29 12.89
CA GLN A 9 -19.85 0.59 11.75
C GLN A 9 -19.14 0.41 10.40
N ILE A 10 -17.81 0.31 10.45
CA ILE A 10 -16.93 0.11 9.31
C ILE A 10 -16.64 -1.37 9.15
N GLY A 11 -16.83 -1.88 7.92
CA GLY A 11 -16.42 -3.24 7.57
C GLY A 11 -14.90 -3.41 7.61
N TYR A 12 -14.44 -4.61 7.99
CA TYR A 12 -13.01 -4.93 8.06
C TYR A 12 -12.24 -4.68 6.76
N HIS A 13 -12.90 -4.79 5.60
CA HIS A 13 -12.29 -4.48 4.30
C HIS A 13 -11.81 -3.02 4.20
N LYS A 14 -12.58 -2.04 4.70
CA LYS A 14 -12.17 -0.62 4.67
C LYS A 14 -10.98 -0.37 5.59
N VAL A 15 -11.00 -0.98 6.77
CA VAL A 15 -9.88 -0.91 7.74
C VAL A 15 -8.62 -1.50 7.12
N PHE A 16 -8.73 -2.68 6.50
CA PHE A 16 -7.63 -3.34 5.83
C PHE A 16 -7.05 -2.49 4.68
N ASN A 17 -7.90 -1.93 3.81
CA ASN A 17 -7.44 -1.07 2.72
C ASN A 17 -6.77 0.22 3.21
N LEU A 18 -7.23 0.80 4.32
CA LEU A 18 -6.58 1.94 4.95
C LEU A 18 -5.21 1.57 5.51
N ILE A 19 -5.09 0.41 6.14
CA ILE A 19 -3.79 -0.10 6.62
C ILE A 19 -2.84 -0.35 5.44
N LEU A 20 -3.31 -0.94 4.33
CA LEU A 20 -2.50 -1.14 3.13
C LEU A 20 -1.99 0.18 2.55
N GLN A 21 -2.84 1.21 2.47
CA GLN A 21 -2.41 2.55 2.04
C GLN A 21 -1.34 3.14 2.95
N LEU A 22 -1.48 2.97 4.27
CA LEU A 22 -0.48 3.44 5.23
C LEU A 22 0.86 2.69 5.05
N LEU A 23 0.83 1.37 4.87
CA LEU A 23 2.04 0.57 4.62
C LEU A 23 2.70 0.92 3.29
N TYR A 24 1.91 1.18 2.24
CA TYR A 24 2.42 1.58 0.93
C TYR A 24 3.07 2.98 0.94
N THR A 25 2.46 3.93 1.66
CA THR A 25 2.91 5.32 1.65
C THR A 25 3.93 5.65 2.74
N GLY A 26 4.00 4.86 3.82
CA GLY A 26 4.85 5.12 4.97
C GLY A 26 4.44 6.37 5.78
N MET A 27 3.24 6.90 5.55
CA MET A 27 2.79 8.13 6.21
C MET A 27 2.50 7.94 7.70
N PRO A 28 2.72 8.97 8.55
CA PRO A 28 2.32 8.92 9.95
C PRO A 28 0.82 8.70 10.12
N TRP A 29 0.42 7.87 11.08
CA TRP A 29 -0.99 7.54 11.41
C TRP A 29 -1.90 8.76 11.58
N LYS A 30 -1.36 9.89 12.08
CA LYS A 30 -2.11 11.14 12.31
C LYS A 30 -2.40 11.93 11.04
N GLN A 31 -1.63 11.69 9.98
CA GLN A 31 -1.72 12.41 8.70
C GLN A 31 -2.40 11.57 7.61
N GLN A 32 -2.83 10.36 7.94
CA GLN A 32 -3.51 9.51 7.00
C GLN A 32 -4.83 10.16 6.54
N PRO A 33 -5.10 10.24 5.22
CA PRO A 33 -6.38 10.72 4.72
C PRO A 33 -7.47 9.70 5.07
N ILE A 34 -8.21 9.98 6.14
CA ILE A 34 -9.35 9.15 6.54
C ILE A 34 -10.60 9.67 5.83
N PRO A 35 -11.37 8.81 5.14
CA PRO A 35 -12.64 9.19 4.56
C PRO A 35 -13.55 9.84 5.61
N GLN A 36 -14.21 10.93 5.24
CA GLN A 36 -15.17 11.62 6.10
C GLN A 36 -16.58 11.25 5.65
N GLU A 37 -17.45 10.94 6.60
CA GLU A 37 -18.89 10.83 6.35
C GLU A 37 -19.52 12.23 6.45
N PRO A 38 -20.55 12.55 5.63
CA PRO A 38 -21.33 13.78 5.83
C PRO A 38 -21.90 13.76 7.26
N PRO A 39 -21.70 14.80 8.11
CA PRO A 39 -21.29 16.17 7.83
C PRO A 39 -19.83 16.48 8.26
N GLY A 40 -18.85 15.76 7.70
CA GLY A 40 -17.42 16.01 7.96
C GLY A 40 -16.84 15.26 9.16
N LYS A 41 -17.55 14.26 9.71
CA LYS A 41 -17.00 13.41 10.76
C LYS A 41 -16.07 12.35 10.15
N PRO A 42 -14.84 12.17 10.66
CA PRO A 42 -13.98 11.10 10.21
C PRO A 42 -14.66 9.77 10.50
N VAL A 43 -14.74 8.91 9.48
CA VAL A 43 -15.35 7.58 9.57
C VAL A 43 -14.73 6.77 10.71
N ILE A 44 -13.41 6.90 10.90
CA ILE A 44 -12.66 6.26 11.97
C ILE A 44 -11.62 7.21 12.57
N HIS A 45 -11.34 7.07 13.86
CA HIS A 45 -10.16 7.70 14.45
C HIS A 45 -8.91 6.85 14.17
N TYR A 46 -7.71 7.44 14.06
CA TYR A 46 -6.47 6.71 13.76
C TYR A 46 -6.20 5.56 14.73
N THR A 47 -6.57 5.71 16.01
CA THR A 47 -6.43 4.63 17.02
C THR A 47 -7.28 3.41 16.69
N GLY A 48 -8.40 3.61 15.98
CA GLY A 48 -9.26 2.55 15.47
C GLY A 48 -8.65 1.78 14.30
N LEU A 49 -7.65 2.33 13.61
CA LEU A 49 -6.83 1.64 12.60
C LEU A 49 -5.62 0.95 13.23
N TYR A 50 -4.98 1.62 14.19
CA TYR A 50 -3.80 1.09 14.88
C TYR A 50 -4.11 -0.19 15.68
N LYS A 51 -5.24 -0.26 16.37
CA LYS A 51 -5.60 -1.46 17.17
C LYS A 51 -5.74 -2.73 16.32
N PRO A 52 -6.51 -2.75 15.21
CA PRO A 52 -6.54 -3.87 14.27
C PRO A 52 -5.16 -4.17 13.69
N TYR A 53 -4.40 -3.14 13.29
CA TYR A 53 -3.05 -3.32 12.76
C TYR A 53 -2.15 -4.05 13.77
N ALA A 54 -2.06 -3.57 15.01
CA ALA A 54 -1.22 -4.16 16.05
C ALA A 54 -1.61 -5.61 16.30
N ARG A 55 -2.91 -5.89 16.41
CA ARG A 55 -3.42 -7.26 16.56
C ARG A 55 -3.03 -8.14 15.37
N TRP A 56 -3.24 -7.67 14.14
CA TRP A 56 -2.95 -8.46 12.92
C TRP A 56 -1.47 -8.63 12.64
N ALA A 57 -0.62 -7.73 13.17
CA ALA A 57 0.82 -7.88 13.16
C ALA A 57 1.27 -8.91 14.21
N GLU A 58 0.65 -8.94 15.38
CA GLU A 58 0.98 -9.86 16.47
C GLU A 58 0.52 -11.30 16.21
N ASP A 59 -0.63 -11.50 15.55
CA ASP A 59 -1.20 -12.84 15.28
C ASP A 59 -0.81 -13.44 13.90
N ASP A 60 0.18 -12.84 13.25
CA ASP A 60 0.65 -13.15 11.89
C ASP A 60 -0.42 -13.03 10.79
N SER A 61 -1.58 -12.43 11.05
CA SER A 61 -2.62 -12.28 10.02
C SER A 61 -2.12 -11.46 8.83
N LEU A 62 -1.33 -10.40 9.06
CA LEU A 62 -0.74 -9.63 7.97
C LEU A 62 0.26 -10.46 7.15
N ALA A 63 1.11 -11.24 7.81
CA ALA A 63 2.06 -12.12 7.14
C ALA A 63 1.34 -13.19 6.30
N LYS A 64 0.32 -13.84 6.88
CA LYS A 64 -0.52 -14.83 6.18
C LYS A 64 -1.25 -14.21 4.99
N ALA A 65 -1.83 -13.02 5.16
CA ALA A 65 -2.48 -12.30 4.07
C ALA A 65 -1.50 -11.98 2.94
N PHE A 66 -0.29 -11.53 3.27
CA PHE A 66 0.76 -11.27 2.31
C PHE A 66 1.21 -12.53 1.57
N THR A 67 1.62 -13.58 2.29
CA THR A 67 2.07 -14.85 1.70
C THR A 67 0.97 -15.49 0.85
N GLY A 68 -0.29 -15.47 1.31
CA GLY A 68 -1.43 -15.94 0.54
C GLY A 68 -1.66 -15.15 -0.75
N SER A 69 -1.50 -13.83 -0.69
CA SER A 69 -1.62 -12.95 -1.87
C SER A 69 -0.50 -13.22 -2.89
N VAL A 70 0.74 -13.36 -2.44
CA VAL A 70 1.89 -13.68 -3.31
C VAL A 70 1.73 -15.07 -3.93
N LYS A 71 1.33 -16.08 -3.13
CA LYS A 71 1.04 -17.43 -3.62
C LYS A 71 -0.04 -17.42 -4.69
N TYR A 72 -1.15 -16.72 -4.43
CA TYR A 72 -2.23 -16.57 -5.40
C TYR A 72 -1.75 -15.91 -6.69
N LEU A 73 -0.97 -14.82 -6.61
CA LEU A 73 -0.43 -14.16 -7.81
C LEU A 73 0.54 -15.06 -8.59
N GLY A 74 1.33 -15.88 -7.90
CA GLY A 74 2.20 -16.88 -8.51
C GLY A 74 1.41 -17.97 -9.23
N GLU A 75 0.36 -18.51 -8.59
CA GLU A 75 -0.54 -19.50 -9.20
C GLU A 75 -1.30 -18.96 -10.41
N GLN A 76 -1.54 -17.65 -10.46
CA GLN A 76 -2.21 -16.97 -11.57
C GLN A 76 -1.23 -16.49 -12.68
N GLU A 77 0.06 -16.84 -12.59
CA GLU A 77 1.11 -16.39 -13.52
C GLU A 77 1.19 -14.85 -13.65
N LYS A 78 0.78 -14.13 -12.60
CA LYS A 78 0.79 -12.66 -12.53
C LYS A 78 2.01 -12.11 -11.79
N LEU A 79 2.96 -12.98 -11.45
CA LEU A 79 4.16 -12.63 -10.72
C LEU A 79 5.38 -12.85 -11.62
N ASP A 80 6.05 -11.77 -12.00
CA ASP A 80 7.35 -11.84 -12.68
C ASP A 80 8.44 -12.23 -11.67
N GLN A 81 8.48 -13.52 -11.33
CA GLN A 81 9.47 -14.13 -10.43
C GLN A 81 10.94 -13.79 -10.76
N PRO A 82 11.39 -13.74 -12.03
CA PRO A 82 12.79 -13.37 -12.33
C PRO A 82 13.09 -11.89 -12.07
N LEU A 83 12.09 -11.04 -11.93
CA LEU A 83 12.26 -9.61 -11.63
C LEU A 83 12.33 -9.35 -10.11
N LEU A 84 11.72 -10.23 -9.31
CA LEU A 84 11.72 -10.16 -7.85
C LEU A 84 13.05 -10.65 -7.28
N HIS A 85 13.96 -9.71 -7.04
CA HIS A 85 15.20 -10.01 -6.33
C HIS A 85 14.88 -10.20 -4.83
N GLY A 86 15.14 -11.40 -4.31
CA GLY A 86 14.89 -11.76 -2.90
C GLY A 86 15.89 -11.16 -1.89
N ASP A 87 16.87 -10.39 -2.37
CA ASP A 87 17.87 -9.69 -1.56
C ASP A 87 17.39 -8.30 -1.09
N GLY A 88 16.18 -7.88 -1.49
CA GLY A 88 15.63 -6.57 -1.16
C GLY A 88 16.14 -5.43 -2.06
N SER A 89 16.95 -5.74 -3.09
CA SER A 89 17.38 -4.78 -4.11
C SER A 89 16.22 -4.49 -5.06
N ASN A 90 15.35 -3.56 -4.68
CA ASN A 90 14.33 -3.04 -5.59
C ASN A 90 15.06 -2.27 -6.70
N ILE A 91 15.10 -2.80 -7.93
CA ILE A 91 15.61 -2.03 -9.06
C ILE A 91 14.62 -0.88 -9.27
N VAL A 92 15.02 0.32 -8.85
CA VAL A 92 14.33 1.56 -9.21
C VAL A 92 14.13 1.54 -10.72
N ALA A 93 12.88 1.38 -11.16
CA ALA A 93 12.51 1.47 -12.56
C ALA A 93 12.69 2.92 -13.04
N LYS A 94 13.93 3.32 -13.29
CA LYS A 94 14.26 4.59 -13.94
C LYS A 94 14.94 4.30 -15.26
N ARG A 95 14.12 4.05 -16.28
CA ARG A 95 14.44 4.43 -17.65
C ARG A 95 13.34 5.34 -18.16
N GLY A 96 13.41 6.60 -17.76
CA GLY A 96 12.88 7.67 -18.60
C GLY A 96 13.57 7.51 -19.96
N ARG A 97 12.83 7.06 -20.96
CA ARG A 97 13.34 7.07 -22.34
C ARG A 97 13.58 8.53 -22.67
N ARG A 98 14.84 8.96 -22.76
CA ARG A 98 15.16 10.11 -23.60
C ARG A 98 14.85 9.67 -25.01
N HIS A 99 13.71 10.12 -25.53
CA HIS A 99 13.47 10.14 -26.95
C HIS A 99 14.54 11.05 -27.57
N ARG A 100 15.67 10.46 -27.97
CA ARG A 100 16.66 11.14 -28.81
C ARG A 100 15.98 11.33 -30.16
N LEU A 101 15.34 12.48 -30.35
CA LEU A 101 14.96 12.93 -31.69
C LEU A 101 16.26 13.02 -32.50
N LEU A 102 16.37 12.15 -33.50
CA LEU A 102 17.33 12.31 -34.58
C LEU A 102 16.92 13.54 -35.38
N GLY A 103 17.83 14.50 -35.50
CA GLY A 103 17.73 15.66 -36.38
C GLY A 103 18.98 16.51 -36.26
N PRO A 104 19.77 16.71 -37.34
CA PRO A 104 21.01 17.46 -37.30
C PRO A 104 20.78 18.93 -37.63
N GLN A 105 21.18 19.85 -36.75
CA GLN A 105 21.42 21.27 -37.07
C GLN A 105 22.60 21.68 -36.19
N VAL A 106 23.84 21.62 -36.70
CA VAL A 106 24.53 22.76 -37.33
C VAL A 106 24.34 24.01 -36.49
N GLY A 107 25.36 24.38 -35.73
CA GLY A 107 25.40 25.66 -35.03
C GLY A 107 25.56 26.80 -36.02
N ILE A 108 24.86 27.90 -35.75
CA ILE A 108 25.26 29.27 -36.08
C ILE A 108 24.79 30.18 -34.93
N GLU A 109 25.64 31.15 -34.61
CA GLU A 109 25.63 32.06 -33.47
C GLU A 109 24.51 33.12 -33.44
N PHE A 110 24.39 33.69 -32.22
CA PHE A 110 23.59 34.81 -31.69
C PHE A 110 22.13 34.53 -31.32
#